data_AF-A0A375J3E9-F1
#
_entry.id   AF-A0A375J3E9-F1
#
_cell.length_a   1.000
_cell.length_b   1.000
_cell.length_c   1.000
_cell.angle_alpha   90.00
_cell.angle_beta   90.00
_cell.angle_gamma   90.00
#
_symmetry.space_group_name_H-M   'P 1'
#
loop_
_entity.id
_entity.type
_entity.pdbx_description
1 polymer ?
#
loop_
_entity_poly.entity_id
_entity_poly.type
_entity_poly.pdbx_seq_one_letter_code
_entity_poly.pdbx_strand_id
1 'polypeptide(L)'
;MTNTKKPEAISPEDLNAAADFLRALLAGGPVTVPQAREAARKAGVQMRAVKEAKRALRVRTEPEDPNVVYVWRMPAARGDQERE
;
A
#
# COMPACT_ATOMS: atom_id res chain seq x y z
N MET A 1 -21.77 16.38 -19.22
CA MET A 1 -21.64 14.98 -18.78
C MET A 1 -20.40 14.86 -17.89
N THR A 2 -20.54 15.01 -16.58
CA THR A 2 -19.50 14.63 -15.61
C THR A 2 -20.22 13.89 -14.50
N ASN A 3 -20.39 12.58 -14.72
CA ASN A 3 -20.99 11.69 -13.75
C ASN A 3 -19.96 11.52 -12.62
N THR A 4 -19.99 12.44 -11.65
CA THR A 4 -19.23 12.33 -10.41
C THR A 4 -19.86 11.19 -9.63
N LYS A 5 -19.49 9.95 -9.99
CA LYS A 5 -19.83 8.76 -9.21
C LYS A 5 -19.33 9.06 -7.80
N LYS A 6 -20.29 9.27 -6.90
CA LYS A 6 -20.16 9.25 -5.44
C LYS A 6 -19.10 8.20 -5.12
N PRO A 7 -18.08 8.47 -4.28
CA PRO A 7 -17.02 7.49 -4.09
C PRO A 7 -17.64 6.30 -3.37
N GLU A 8 -18.05 5.30 -4.16
CA GLU A 8 -18.62 4.04 -3.69
C GLU A 8 -17.67 3.53 -2.60
N ALA A 9 -18.25 3.07 -1.50
CA ALA A 9 -17.45 2.45 -0.45
C ALA A 9 -16.55 1.41 -1.12
N ILE A 10 -15.25 1.43 -0.79
CA ILE A 10 -14.32 0.45 -1.35
C ILE A 10 -14.89 -0.93 -1.02
N SER A 11 -15.22 -1.69 -2.04
CA SER A 11 -15.77 -3.02 -1.86
C SER A 11 -14.71 -3.94 -1.25
N PRO A 12 -15.12 -5.00 -0.53
CA PRO A 12 -14.17 -5.97 0.02
C PRO A 12 -13.27 -6.61 -1.04
N GLU A 13 -13.79 -6.81 -2.26
CA GLU A 13 -13.03 -7.33 -3.40
C GLU A 13 -11.96 -6.35 -3.89
N ASP A 14 -12.27 -5.05 -4.00
CA ASP A 14 -11.31 -4.01 -4.36
C ASP A 14 -10.21 -3.87 -3.30
N LEU A 15 -10.58 -4.02 -2.02
CA LEU A 15 -9.63 -3.99 -0.91
C LEU A 15 -8.68 -5.19 -0.96
N ASN A 16 -9.20 -6.39 -1.21
CA ASN A 16 -8.38 -7.59 -1.35
C ASN A 16 -7.44 -7.49 -2.55
N ALA A 17 -7.94 -7.08 -3.71
CA ALA A 17 -7.13 -6.87 -4.91
C ALA A 17 -6.02 -5.82 -4.66
N ALA A 18 -6.34 -4.73 -3.96
CA ALA A 18 -5.35 -3.73 -3.58
C ALA A 18 -4.33 -4.25 -2.54
N ALA A 19 -4.74 -5.13 -1.64
CA ALA A 19 -3.85 -5.77 -0.67
C ALA A 19 -2.87 -6.74 -1.36
N ASP A 20 -3.36 -7.58 -2.27
CA ASP A 20 -2.51 -8.50 -3.04
C ASP A 20 -1.56 -7.75 -3.97
N PHE A 21 -2.04 -6.69 -4.62
CA PHE A 21 -1.19 -5.75 -5.35
C PHE A 21 -0.09 -5.16 -4.45
N LEU A 22 -0.45 -4.65 -3.26
CA LEU A 22 0.52 -4.02 -2.37
C LEU A 22 1.54 -5.02 -1.81
N ARG A 23 1.13 -6.27 -1.52
CA ARG A 23 2.04 -7.35 -1.15
C ARG A 23 3.01 -7.68 -2.27
N ALA A 24 2.52 -7.85 -3.50
CA ALA A 24 3.36 -8.14 -4.66
C ALA A 24 4.34 -6.99 -4.95
N LEU A 25 3.88 -5.75 -4.85
CA LEU A 25 4.71 -4.56 -5.03
C LEU A 25 5.85 -4.49 -4.00
N LEU A 26 5.54 -4.76 -2.73
CA LEU A 26 6.51 -4.67 -1.63
C LEU A 26 7.38 -5.93 -1.47
N ALA A 27 7.03 -7.04 -2.13
CA ALA A 27 7.88 -8.23 -2.16
C ALA A 27 9.22 -7.97 -2.86
N GLY A 28 9.26 -7.01 -3.81
CA GLY A 28 10.49 -6.57 -4.47
C GLY A 28 11.34 -5.59 -3.65
N GLY A 29 10.85 -5.12 -2.50
CA GLY A 29 11.53 -4.17 -1.62
C GLY A 29 10.69 -2.95 -1.24
N PRO A 30 11.27 -2.02 -0.47
CA PRO A 30 10.61 -0.77 -0.10
C PRO A 30 10.33 0.09 -1.33
N VAL A 31 9.19 0.76 -1.36
CA VAL A 31 8.81 1.66 -2.46
C VAL A 31 8.31 3.00 -1.94
N THR A 32 8.60 4.08 -2.65
CA THR A 32 8.10 5.41 -2.32
C THR A 32 6.62 5.57 -2.71
N VAL A 33 5.95 6.59 -2.14
CA VAL A 33 4.55 6.92 -2.50
C VAL A 33 4.37 7.20 -4.00
N PRO A 34 5.25 7.96 -4.68
CA PRO A 34 5.15 8.16 -6.13
C PRO A 34 5.23 6.85 -6.91
N GLN A 35 6.17 5.95 -6.56
CA GLN A 35 6.29 4.64 -7.20
C GLN A 35 5.03 3.78 -6.98
N ALA A 36 4.51 3.74 -5.74
CA ALA A 36 3.27 3.03 -5.44
C ALA A 36 2.07 3.59 -6.23
N ARG A 37 1.98 4.91 -6.37
CA ARG A 37 0.93 5.56 -7.16
C ARG A 37 1.03 5.23 -8.64
N GLU A 38 2.23 5.26 -9.20
CA GLU A 38 2.46 4.93 -10.61
C GLU A 38 2.13 3.45 -10.88
N ALA A 39 2.59 2.55 -10.01
CA ALA A 39 2.30 1.11 -10.10
C ALA A 39 0.80 0.83 -9.97
N ALA A 40 0.10 1.47 -9.04
CA ALA A 40 -1.34 1.34 -8.88
C ALA A 40 -2.09 1.81 -10.12
N ARG A 41 -1.67 2.94 -10.72
CA ARG A 41 -2.23 3.43 -11.99
C ARG A 41 -2.02 2.44 -13.12
N LYS A 42 -0.82 1.85 -13.26
CA LYS A 42 -0.53 0.83 -14.29
C LYS A 42 -1.36 -0.43 -14.11
N ALA A 43 -1.62 -0.82 -12.86
CA ALA A 43 -2.44 -1.98 -12.51
C ALA A 43 -3.96 -1.71 -12.51
N GLY A 44 -4.40 -0.48 -12.78
CA GLY A 44 -5.82 -0.11 -12.69
C GLY A 44 -6.39 -0.10 -11.27
N VAL A 45 -5.54 -0.12 -10.24
CA VAL A 45 -5.94 -0.13 -8.83
C VAL A 45 -6.14 1.29 -8.33
N GLN A 46 -7.28 1.55 -7.69
CA GLN A 46 -7.56 2.86 -7.11
C GLN A 46 -6.62 3.16 -5.93
N MET A 47 -5.97 4.32 -5.96
CA MET A 47 -5.06 4.74 -4.88
C MET A 47 -5.75 4.81 -3.50
N ARG A 48 -7.07 5.03 -3.46
CA ARG A 48 -7.85 4.98 -2.22
C ARG A 48 -7.87 3.56 -1.65
N ALA A 49 -8.10 2.54 -2.49
CA ALA A 49 -8.05 1.13 -2.10
C ALA A 49 -6.65 0.74 -1.64
N VAL A 50 -5.59 1.22 -2.31
CA VAL A 50 -4.20 1.00 -1.88
C VAL A 50 -3.93 1.57 -0.49
N LYS A 51 -4.44 2.78 -0.17
CA LYS A 51 -4.28 3.38 1.17
C LYS A 51 -5.03 2.61 2.25
N GLU A 52 -6.24 2.12 1.97
CA GLU A 52 -6.97 1.26 2.90
C GLU A 52 -6.27 -0.09 3.09
N ALA A 53 -5.80 -0.70 1.99
CA ALA A 53 -5.01 -1.92 2.03
C ALA A 53 -3.72 -1.74 2.84
N LYS A 54 -3.02 -0.61 2.70
CA LYS A 54 -1.85 -0.25 3.51
C LYS A 54 -2.17 -0.29 5.01
N ARG A 55 -3.32 0.26 5.41
CA ARG A 55 -3.79 0.23 6.82
C ARG A 55 -4.12 -1.19 7.26
N ALA A 56 -4.83 -1.96 6.43
CA ALA A 56 -5.19 -3.34 6.70
C ALA A 56 -3.95 -4.24 6.86
N LEU A 57 -2.94 -4.06 6.00
CA LEU A 57 -1.67 -4.80 6.01
C LEU A 57 -0.66 -4.25 7.02
N ARG A 58 -0.97 -3.15 7.71
CA ARG A 58 -0.06 -2.46 8.65
C ARG A 58 1.30 -2.11 8.02
N VAL A 59 1.30 -1.80 6.73
CA VAL A 59 2.49 -1.34 6.00
C VAL A 59 2.99 -0.04 6.61
N ARG A 60 4.24 -0.05 7.05
CA ARG A 60 4.86 1.08 7.72
C ARG A 60 5.43 2.07 6.71
N THR A 61 5.51 3.32 7.14
CA THR A 61 6.19 4.38 6.39
C THR A 61 7.46 4.69 7.15
N GLU A 62 8.60 4.33 6.57
CA GLU A 62 9.91 4.45 7.20
C GLU A 62 10.74 5.45 6.40
N PRO A 63 11.55 6.31 7.04
CA PRO A 63 12.54 7.10 6.33
C PRO A 63 13.65 6.17 5.80
N GLU A 64 13.93 6.23 4.50
CA GLU A 64 15.03 5.48 3.86
C GLU A 64 16.37 6.23 3.99
N ASP A 65 16.32 7.56 3.94
CA ASP A 65 17.47 8.44 4.09
C ASP A 65 17.24 9.47 5.20
N PRO A 66 18.32 9.98 5.82
CA PRO A 66 18.24 11.12 6.74
C PRO A 66 17.66 12.39 6.10
N ASN A 67 17.54 12.43 4.77
CA ASN A 67 17.07 13.56 3.96
C ASN A 67 15.64 13.40 3.40
N VAL A 68 14.68 12.89 4.20
CA VAL A 68 13.22 13.09 3.98
C VAL A 68 12.54 12.10 2.99
N VAL A 69 13.23 11.09 2.46
CA VAL A 69 12.57 10.09 1.61
C VAL A 69 11.86 9.04 2.46
N TYR A 70 10.53 8.99 2.35
CA TYR A 70 9.72 7.98 3.03
C TYR A 70 9.34 6.84 2.09
N VAL A 71 9.66 5.63 2.51
CA VAL A 71 9.31 4.39 1.80
C VAL A 71 8.26 3.61 2.57
N TRP A 72 7.47 2.86 1.81
CA TRP A 72 6.53 1.89 2.34
C TRP A 72 7.24 0.56 2.44
N ARG A 73 7.14 -0.07 3.61
CA ARG A 73 7.74 -1.38 3.88
C ARG A 73 6.69 -2.28 4.54
N MET A 74 6.65 -3.54 4.09
CA MET A 74 5.87 -4.56 4.79
C MET A 74 6.37 -4.66 6.23
N PRO A 75 5.48 -4.77 7.24
CA PRO A 75 5.95 -5.04 8.58
C PRO A 75 6.78 -6.33 8.54
N ALA A 76 7.96 -6.33 9.17
CA ALA A 76 8.69 -7.56 9.41
C ALA A 76 7.70 -8.56 10.02
N ALA A 77 7.58 -9.74 9.41
CA ALA A 77 6.73 -10.79 9.95
C ALA A 77 7.03 -10.90 11.44
N ARG A 78 5.99 -10.83 12.28
CA ARG A 78 6.14 -10.93 13.73
C ARG A 78 6.56 -12.38 14.04
N GLY A 79 7.85 -12.66 13.84
CA GLY A 79 8.53 -13.92 14.09
C GLY A 79 9.64 -13.81 15.13
N ASP A 80 10.16 -12.60 15.40
CA ASP A 80 11.21 -12.38 16.41
C ASP A 80 10.75 -11.34 17.45
N GLN A 81 9.73 -11.71 18.22
CA GLN A 81 9.68 -11.31 19.62
C GLN A 81 9.78 -12.60 20.43
N GLU A 82 10.93 -13.26 20.32
CA GLU A 82 11.35 -14.21 21.34
C GLU A 82 11.41 -13.40 22.64
N ARG A 83 10.62 -13.85 23.61
CA ARG A 83 10.64 -13.31 24.96
C ARG A 83 11.96 -13.74 25.58
N GLU A 84 12.80 -12.78 25.95
CA GLU A 84 13.74 -13.01 27.06
C GLU A 84 12.98 -12.99 28.39
#